data_AF-A0A2V9F4M2-F1
#
_entry.id   AF-A0A2V9F4M2-F1
#
_cell.length_a   1.000
_cell.length_b   1.000
_cell.length_c   1.000
_cell.angle_alpha   90.00
_cell.angle_beta   90.00
_cell.angle_gamma   90.00
#
_symmetry.space_group_name_H-M   'P 1'
#
loop_
_entity.id
_entity.type
_entity.pdbx_description
1 polymer ?
#
loop_
_entity_poly.entity_id
_entity_poly.type
_entity_poly.pdbx_seq_one_letter_code
_entity_poly.pdbx_strand_id
1 'polypeptide(L)'
;MARLLQVFGFLSVLFRGATLTFQSLAVGGIVFLIFVVRRAKDDVVAIQEACLRSIRRSAIALAVMQISYVLANSLILRQSADMSVREIAGANFVLAGAIGFVAALNVIALTTARRSSGYTALLLPAVAIMASSVMTSHSVARLDYRVPLVAFTALHQAATASWLGGLAYLLIAIRRAATPDFARQLSARFSQLALASVAMLASAGLVLGFAYVGSFKAVYGTSYGAMVATKVLLFGLLLFLGA
;
A
#
# COMPACT_ATOMS: atom_id res chain seq x y z
N MET A 1 13.34 -30.97 -5.27
CA MET A 1 13.01 -30.09 -4.12
C MET A 1 13.53 -28.65 -4.30
N ALA A 2 14.84 -28.44 -4.51
CA ALA A 2 15.44 -27.10 -4.58
C ALA A 2 14.81 -26.15 -5.64
N ARG A 3 14.49 -26.64 -6.84
CA ARG A 3 13.83 -25.83 -7.89
C ARG A 3 12.42 -25.38 -7.51
N LEU A 4 11.65 -26.21 -6.81
CA LEU A 4 10.30 -25.86 -6.36
C LEU A 4 10.36 -24.75 -5.29
N LEU A 5 11.28 -24.85 -4.34
CA LEU A 5 11.48 -23.83 -3.30
C LEU A 5 11.89 -22.47 -3.90
N GLN A 6 12.71 -22.47 -4.96
CA GLN A 6 13.07 -21.23 -5.67
C GLN A 6 11.86 -20.59 -6.35
N VAL A 7 11.01 -21.39 -7.01
CA VAL A 7 9.78 -20.90 -7.66
C VAL A 7 8.81 -20.33 -6.62
N PHE A 8 8.59 -21.02 -5.50
CA PHE A 8 7.73 -20.52 -4.43
C PHE A 8 8.29 -19.26 -3.76
N GLY A 9 9.61 -19.21 -3.54
CA GLY A 9 10.29 -18.02 -3.04
C GLY A 9 10.08 -16.81 -3.95
N PHE A 10 10.31 -16.95 -5.25
CA PHE A 10 10.05 -15.90 -6.23
C PHE A 10 8.57 -15.49 -6.26
N LEU A 11 7.66 -16.46 -6.25
CA LEU A 11 6.21 -16.22 -6.26
C LEU A 11 5.75 -15.44 -5.01
N SER A 12 6.32 -15.74 -3.84
CA SER A 12 6.03 -15.01 -2.60
C SER A 12 6.41 -13.53 -2.69
N VAL A 13 7.52 -13.21 -3.37
CA VAL A 13 7.96 -11.83 -3.62
C VAL A 13 7.01 -11.13 -4.59
N LEU A 14 6.60 -11.81 -5.66
CA LEU A 14 5.62 -11.28 -6.61
C LEU A 14 4.27 -11.00 -5.94
N PHE A 15 3.75 -11.94 -5.15
CA PHE A 15 2.51 -11.74 -4.40
C PHE A 15 2.65 -10.60 -3.39
N ARG A 16 3.80 -10.48 -2.72
CA ARG A 16 4.04 -9.36 -1.82
C ARG A 16 4.04 -8.02 -2.56
N GLY A 17 4.69 -7.93 -3.72
CA GLY A 17 4.68 -6.74 -4.57
C GLY A 17 3.27 -6.39 -5.03
N ALA A 18 2.52 -7.37 -5.52
CA ALA A 18 1.13 -7.19 -5.95
C ALA A 18 0.21 -6.74 -4.80
N THR A 19 0.35 -7.33 -3.61
CA THR A 19 -0.36 -6.91 -2.39
C THR A 19 -0.09 -5.43 -2.09
N LEU A 20 1.17 -4.99 -2.10
CA LEU A 20 1.53 -3.59 -1.85
C LEU A 20 0.95 -2.64 -2.90
N THR A 21 0.92 -3.06 -4.18
CA THR A 21 0.32 -2.29 -5.27
C THR A 21 -1.18 -2.12 -5.10
N PHE A 22 -1.93 -3.21 -4.93
CA PHE A 22 -3.39 -3.14 -4.78
C PHE A 22 -3.83 -2.49 -3.48
N GLN A 23 -3.06 -2.68 -2.40
CA GLN A 23 -3.18 -1.91 -1.17
C GLN A 23 -3.05 -0.40 -1.42
N SER A 24 -1.98 0.01 -2.12
CA SER A 24 -1.71 1.41 -2.40
C SER A 24 -2.82 2.03 -3.25
N LEU A 25 -3.32 1.29 -4.25
CA LEU A 25 -4.46 1.72 -5.06
C LEU A 25 -5.76 1.79 -4.25
N ALA A 26 -6.05 0.82 -3.40
CA ALA A 26 -7.28 0.84 -2.59
C ALA A 26 -7.28 2.01 -1.59
N VAL A 27 -6.21 2.14 -0.79
CA VAL A 27 -6.10 3.18 0.24
C VAL A 27 -5.89 4.57 -0.38
N GLY A 28 -5.05 4.68 -1.41
CA GLY A 28 -4.84 5.93 -2.14
C GLY A 28 -6.13 6.46 -2.76
N GLY A 29 -6.98 5.58 -3.30
CA GLY A 29 -8.30 5.97 -3.82
C GLY A 29 -9.26 6.47 -2.75
N ILE A 30 -9.25 5.85 -1.57
CA ILE A 30 -10.05 6.29 -0.42
C ILE A 30 -9.59 7.68 0.06
N VAL A 31 -8.28 7.88 0.20
CA VAL A 31 -7.69 9.19 0.54
C VAL A 31 -8.05 10.23 -0.52
N PHE A 32 -7.92 9.90 -1.81
CA PHE A 32 -8.26 10.80 -2.91
C PHE A 32 -9.73 11.23 -2.88
N LEU A 33 -10.67 10.29 -2.65
CA LEU A 33 -12.10 10.60 -2.51
C LEU A 33 -12.37 11.58 -1.37
N ILE A 34 -11.73 11.37 -0.22
CA ILE A 34 -11.98 12.16 1.00
C ILE A 34 -11.36 13.56 0.91
N PHE A 35 -10.13 13.68 0.42
CA PHE A 35 -9.37 14.94 0.49
C PHE A 35 -9.44 15.77 -0.80
N VAL A 36 -9.58 15.13 -1.97
CA VAL A 36 -9.54 15.82 -3.27
C VAL A 36 -10.96 16.01 -3.83
N VAL A 37 -11.71 14.91 -3.93
CA VAL A 37 -13.02 14.86 -4.62
C VAL A 37 -14.15 15.42 -3.77
N ARG A 38 -14.24 15.08 -2.47
CA ARG A 38 -15.33 15.54 -1.56
C ARG A 38 -15.46 17.07 -1.47
N ARG A 39 -14.39 17.82 -1.76
CA ARG A 39 -14.37 19.28 -1.70
C ARG A 39 -14.83 19.95 -3.01
N ALA A 40 -15.20 19.20 -4.05
CA ALA A 40 -15.64 19.71 -5.35
C ALA A 40 -17.11 20.14 -5.32
N LYS A 41 -17.47 21.18 -6.08
CA LYS A 41 -18.83 21.76 -6.14
C LYS A 41 -19.63 21.34 -7.39
N ASP A 42 -18.97 21.01 -8.49
CA ASP A 42 -19.59 20.64 -9.78
C ASP A 42 -19.89 19.14 -9.86
N ASP A 43 -20.55 18.66 -10.93
CA ASP A 43 -21.09 17.30 -11.08
C ASP A 43 -20.06 16.15 -10.86
N VAL A 44 -19.81 15.83 -9.58
CA VAL A 44 -18.75 14.93 -9.11
C VAL A 44 -19.13 13.46 -9.23
N VAL A 45 -20.40 13.16 -9.53
CA VAL A 45 -20.98 11.82 -9.40
C VAL A 45 -20.26 10.83 -10.31
N ALA A 46 -20.03 11.17 -11.57
CA ALA A 46 -19.34 10.30 -12.53
C ALA A 46 -17.89 9.98 -12.11
N ILE A 47 -17.19 10.95 -11.52
CA ILE A 47 -15.83 10.77 -10.99
C ILE A 47 -15.87 9.87 -9.76
N GLN A 48 -16.77 10.14 -8.82
CA GLN A 48 -16.94 9.34 -7.60
C GLN A 48 -17.23 7.88 -7.93
N GLU A 49 -18.18 7.61 -8.84
CA GLU A 49 -18.50 6.25 -9.28
C GLU A 49 -17.32 5.56 -9.97
N ALA A 50 -16.54 6.28 -10.78
CA ALA A 50 -15.33 5.74 -11.40
C ALA A 50 -14.27 5.39 -10.36
N CYS A 51 -14.03 6.27 -9.38
CA CYS A 51 -13.11 6.02 -8.28
C CYS A 51 -13.57 4.84 -7.43
N LEU A 52 -14.84 4.77 -7.03
CA LEU A 52 -15.38 3.65 -6.25
C LEU A 52 -15.26 2.31 -6.98
N ARG A 53 -15.52 2.28 -8.30
CA ARG A 53 -15.31 1.07 -9.12
C ARG A 53 -13.85 0.62 -9.12
N SER A 54 -12.91 1.54 -9.26
CA SER A 54 -11.47 1.24 -9.24
C SER A 54 -10.97 0.82 -7.85
N ILE A 55 -11.47 1.45 -6.77
CA ILE A 55 -11.20 1.04 -5.39
C ILE A 55 -11.70 -0.38 -5.16
N ARG A 56 -12.93 -0.69 -5.58
CA ARG A 56 -13.50 -2.03 -5.45
C ARG A 56 -12.69 -3.09 -6.21
N ARG A 57 -12.28 -2.81 -7.44
CA ARG A 57 -11.40 -3.71 -8.22
C ARG A 57 -10.07 -3.95 -7.52
N SER A 58 -9.47 -2.89 -6.97
CA SER A 58 -8.22 -2.98 -6.19
C SER A 58 -8.42 -3.79 -4.92
N ALA A 59 -9.54 -3.63 -4.22
CA ALA A 59 -9.87 -4.41 -3.03
C ALA A 59 -10.12 -5.90 -3.35
N ILE A 60 -10.79 -6.23 -4.46
CA ILE A 60 -10.95 -7.62 -4.92
C ILE A 60 -9.58 -8.23 -5.21
N ALA A 61 -8.75 -7.54 -5.98
CA ALA A 61 -7.40 -8.01 -6.29
C ALA A 61 -6.55 -8.19 -5.02
N LEU A 62 -6.66 -7.25 -4.06
CA LEU A 62 -6.01 -7.34 -2.77
C LEU A 62 -6.47 -8.58 -1.97
N ALA A 63 -7.78 -8.84 -1.93
CA ALA A 63 -8.32 -10.02 -1.24
C ALA A 63 -7.76 -11.33 -1.82
N VAL A 64 -7.70 -11.43 -3.16
CA VAL A 64 -7.08 -12.57 -3.84
C VAL A 64 -5.60 -12.67 -3.50
N MET A 65 -4.85 -11.56 -3.55
CA MET A 65 -3.41 -11.57 -3.22
C MET A 65 -3.13 -11.92 -1.75
N GLN A 66 -3.99 -11.54 -0.80
CA GLN A 66 -3.85 -11.94 0.60
C GLN A 66 -3.97 -13.46 0.76
N ILE A 67 -4.96 -14.09 0.10
CA ILE A 67 -5.12 -15.55 0.10
C ILE A 67 -3.89 -16.20 -0.55
N SER A 68 -3.49 -15.73 -1.73
CA SER A 68 -2.33 -16.26 -2.47
C SER A 68 -1.04 -16.16 -1.66
N TYR A 69 -0.81 -15.02 -0.99
CA TYR A 69 0.35 -14.77 -0.14
C TYR A 69 0.38 -15.71 1.08
N VAL A 70 -0.74 -15.84 1.81
CA VAL A 70 -0.83 -16.73 2.97
C VAL A 70 -0.63 -18.18 2.56
N LEU A 71 -1.26 -18.62 1.47
CA LEU A 71 -1.13 -19.99 0.97
C LEU A 71 0.31 -20.29 0.56
N ALA A 72 0.94 -19.41 -0.23
CA ALA A 72 2.33 -19.60 -0.67
C ALA A 72 3.30 -19.71 0.51
N ASN A 73 3.21 -18.79 1.49
CA ASN A 73 4.09 -18.83 2.67
C ASN A 73 3.82 -20.06 3.55
N SER A 74 2.56 -20.46 3.69
CA SER A 74 2.21 -21.68 4.43
C SER A 74 2.79 -22.92 3.77
N LEU A 75 2.69 -23.04 2.45
CA LEU A 75 3.25 -24.16 1.69
C LEU A 75 4.79 -24.19 1.77
N ILE A 76 5.43 -23.03 1.68
CA ILE A 76 6.90 -22.92 1.87
C ILE A 76 7.27 -23.47 3.24
N LEU A 77 6.65 -23.00 4.33
CA LEU A 77 6.97 -23.43 5.69
C LEU A 77 6.72 -24.91 5.94
N ARG A 78 5.63 -25.48 5.39
CA ARG A 78 5.38 -26.92 5.49
C ARG A 78 6.47 -27.73 4.78
N GLN A 79 6.90 -27.29 3.60
CA GLN A 79 7.86 -28.05 2.78
C GLN A 79 9.31 -27.85 3.19
N SER A 80 9.66 -26.67 3.73
CA SER A 80 11.04 -26.33 4.08
C SER A 80 11.38 -26.56 5.54
N ALA A 81 10.41 -26.44 6.44
CA ALA A 81 10.62 -26.49 7.89
C ALA A 81 9.75 -27.56 8.59
N ASP A 82 9.05 -28.40 7.83
CA ASP A 82 8.17 -29.49 8.33
C ASP A 82 7.16 -29.03 9.40
N MET A 83 6.73 -27.78 9.32
CA MET A 83 5.80 -27.19 10.29
C MET A 83 4.38 -27.73 10.10
N SER A 84 3.69 -28.01 11.21
CA SER A 84 2.29 -28.40 11.21
C SER A 84 1.36 -27.23 10.84
N VAL A 85 0.13 -27.53 10.37
CA VAL A 85 -0.88 -26.48 10.09
C VAL A 85 -1.24 -25.70 11.34
N ARG A 86 -1.21 -26.33 12.52
CA ARG A 86 -1.55 -25.65 13.78
C ARG A 86 -0.49 -24.60 14.13
N GLU A 87 0.79 -24.91 13.96
CA GLU A 87 1.88 -23.96 14.19
C GLU A 87 1.82 -22.81 13.19
N ILE A 88 1.52 -23.10 11.93
CA ILE A 88 1.39 -22.07 10.88
C ILE A 88 0.17 -21.19 11.12
N ALA A 89 -0.96 -21.74 11.56
CA ALA A 89 -2.19 -20.97 11.79
C ALA A 89 -2.01 -19.85 12.83
N GLY A 90 -1.12 -20.04 13.81
CA GLY A 90 -0.76 -19.02 14.80
C GLY A 90 0.27 -18.01 14.32
N ALA A 91 0.83 -18.17 13.11
CA ALA A 91 1.87 -17.30 12.61
C ALA A 91 1.33 -15.90 12.26
N ASN A 92 2.14 -14.89 12.58
CA ASN A 92 1.77 -13.48 12.40
C ASN A 92 1.41 -13.12 10.94
N PHE A 93 1.99 -13.79 9.94
CA PHE A 93 1.62 -13.54 8.53
C PHE A 93 0.22 -14.06 8.18
N VAL A 94 -0.27 -15.12 8.84
CA VAL A 94 -1.63 -15.64 8.66
C VAL A 94 -2.63 -14.67 9.28
N LEU A 95 -2.37 -14.22 10.52
CA LEU A 95 -3.22 -13.22 11.18
C LEU A 95 -3.27 -11.92 10.38
N ALA A 96 -2.13 -11.41 9.94
CA ALA A 96 -2.07 -10.21 9.11
C ALA A 96 -2.80 -10.41 7.78
N GLY A 97 -2.64 -11.57 7.13
CA GLY A 97 -3.35 -11.90 5.90
C GLY A 97 -4.88 -11.94 6.09
N ALA A 98 -5.35 -12.51 7.20
CA ALA A 98 -6.76 -12.53 7.56
C ALA A 98 -7.32 -11.11 7.80
N ILE A 99 -6.61 -10.27 8.54
CA ILE A 99 -6.98 -8.86 8.75
C ILE A 99 -7.08 -8.12 7.41
N GLY A 100 -6.06 -8.27 6.56
CA GLY A 100 -6.02 -7.65 5.24
C GLY A 100 -7.16 -8.12 4.33
N PHE A 101 -7.47 -9.42 4.35
CA PHE A 101 -8.57 -10.02 3.60
C PHE A 101 -9.94 -9.49 4.08
N VAL A 102 -10.21 -9.54 5.38
CA VAL A 102 -11.47 -9.05 5.96
C VAL A 102 -11.63 -7.54 5.70
N ALA A 103 -10.56 -6.76 5.83
CA ALA A 103 -10.59 -5.33 5.54
C ALA A 103 -10.90 -5.06 4.06
N ALA A 104 -10.32 -5.84 3.14
CA ALA A 104 -10.63 -5.76 1.72
C ALA A 104 -12.11 -6.11 1.43
N LEU A 105 -12.68 -7.14 2.06
CA LEU A 105 -14.10 -7.47 1.95
C LEU A 105 -14.99 -6.33 2.45
N ASN A 106 -14.62 -5.67 3.56
CA ASN A 106 -15.34 -4.50 4.06
C ASN A 106 -15.33 -3.34 3.04
N VAL A 107 -14.19 -3.08 2.39
CA VAL A 107 -14.13 -2.09 1.28
C VAL A 107 -15.06 -2.49 0.14
N ILE A 108 -15.08 -3.77 -0.26
CA ILE A 108 -15.95 -4.27 -1.34
C ILE A 108 -17.43 -4.08 -0.99
N ALA A 109 -17.83 -4.44 0.23
CA ALA A 109 -19.21 -4.31 0.69
C ALA A 109 -19.64 -2.84 0.74
N LEU A 110 -18.83 -1.97 1.36
CA LEU A 110 -19.15 -0.55 1.50
C LEU A 110 -19.20 0.19 0.16
N THR A 111 -18.31 -0.14 -0.78
CA THR A 111 -18.31 0.47 -2.12
C THR A 111 -19.43 -0.06 -3.02
N THR A 112 -20.07 -1.18 -2.66
CA THR A 112 -21.20 -1.76 -3.42
C THR A 112 -22.54 -1.28 -2.88
N ALA A 113 -22.67 -1.08 -1.57
CA ALA A 113 -23.94 -0.85 -0.89
C ALA A 113 -24.66 0.49 -1.19
N ARG A 114 -24.16 1.35 -2.07
CA ARG A 114 -24.73 2.69 -2.42
C ARG A 114 -25.34 3.44 -1.21
N ARG A 115 -24.70 3.37 -0.04
CA ARG A 115 -25.22 3.99 1.19
C ARG A 115 -24.92 5.49 1.22
N SER A 116 -25.85 6.25 1.80
CA SER A 116 -25.77 7.71 2.02
C SER A 116 -24.67 8.11 3.02
N SER A 117 -24.13 7.18 3.82
CA SER A 117 -22.97 7.47 4.67
C SER A 117 -21.77 7.79 3.79
N GLY A 118 -21.24 9.01 3.88
CA GLY A 118 -20.08 9.44 3.11
C GLY A 118 -18.85 8.53 3.24
N TYR A 119 -17.78 8.85 2.51
CA TYR A 119 -16.61 7.98 2.36
C TYR A 119 -15.79 7.72 3.64
N THR A 120 -16.15 8.34 4.78
CA THR A 120 -15.45 8.16 6.06
C THR A 120 -15.56 6.74 6.61
N ALA A 121 -16.64 6.01 6.28
CA ALA A 121 -16.76 4.60 6.66
C ALA A 121 -15.65 3.71 6.07
N LEU A 122 -14.99 4.15 4.98
CA LEU A 122 -13.87 3.44 4.36
C LEU A 122 -12.54 3.65 5.10
N LEU A 123 -12.46 4.58 6.06
CA LEU A 123 -11.22 4.86 6.79
C LEU A 123 -10.81 3.68 7.69
N LEU A 124 -11.77 3.08 8.40
CA LEU A 124 -11.49 1.94 9.28
C LEU A 124 -10.88 0.75 8.50
N PRO A 125 -11.48 0.26 7.41
CA PRO A 125 -10.85 -0.81 6.63
C PRO A 125 -9.56 -0.36 5.93
N ALA A 126 -9.41 0.91 5.54
CA ALA A 126 -8.13 1.41 5.01
C ALA A 126 -7.00 1.32 6.04
N VAL A 127 -7.27 1.72 7.29
CA VAL A 127 -6.31 1.58 8.41
C VAL A 127 -6.01 0.11 8.69
N ALA A 128 -7.02 -0.77 8.66
CA ALA A 128 -6.80 -2.21 8.84
C ALA A 128 -5.94 -2.84 7.72
N ILE A 129 -6.11 -2.39 6.46
CA ILE A 129 -5.24 -2.79 5.35
C ILE A 129 -3.79 -2.33 5.61
N MET A 130 -3.56 -1.08 6.04
CA MET A 130 -2.22 -0.61 6.40
C MET A 130 -1.62 -1.41 7.55
N ALA A 131 -2.40 -1.65 8.61
CA ALA A 131 -1.97 -2.40 9.77
C ALA A 131 -1.54 -3.82 9.40
N SER A 132 -2.34 -4.54 8.60
CA SER A 132 -2.00 -5.87 8.05
C SER A 132 -0.64 -5.87 7.33
N SER A 133 -0.37 -4.85 6.53
CA SER A 133 0.88 -4.74 5.78
C SER A 133 2.09 -4.44 6.67
N VAL A 134 1.90 -3.57 7.67
CA VAL A 134 2.94 -3.24 8.65
C VAL A 134 3.23 -4.43 9.56
N MET A 135 2.22 -5.20 9.97
CA MET A 135 2.38 -6.42 10.78
C MET A 135 3.36 -7.41 10.17
N THR A 136 3.43 -7.50 8.85
CA THR A 136 4.32 -8.41 8.12
C THR A 136 5.64 -7.77 7.68
N SER A 137 5.94 -6.56 8.16
CA SER A 137 7.17 -5.85 7.84
C SER A 137 8.29 -6.17 8.83
N HIS A 138 9.54 -5.92 8.42
CA HIS A 138 10.71 -6.09 9.28
C HIS A 138 10.62 -5.27 10.58
N SER A 139 9.95 -4.11 10.56
CA SER A 139 9.81 -3.26 11.75
C SER A 139 9.18 -3.97 12.94
N VAL A 140 8.24 -4.88 12.68
CA VAL A 140 7.50 -5.61 13.72
C VAL A 140 8.34 -6.72 14.33
N ALA A 141 9.31 -7.24 13.60
CA ALA A 141 10.24 -8.27 14.08
C ALA A 141 11.45 -7.71 14.86
N ARG A 142 11.62 -6.38 14.90
CA ARG A 142 12.72 -5.74 15.63
C ARG A 142 12.50 -5.79 17.14
N LEU A 143 13.56 -6.08 17.88
CA LEU A 143 13.57 -6.01 19.34
C LEU A 143 13.83 -4.57 19.79
N ASP A 144 14.85 -3.92 19.22
CA ASP A 144 15.19 -2.53 19.52
C ASP A 144 14.36 -1.55 18.70
N TYR A 145 13.93 -0.45 19.34
CA TYR A 145 13.21 0.67 18.71
C TYR A 145 11.98 0.22 17.89
N ARG A 146 11.33 -0.89 18.27
CA ARG A 146 10.20 -1.47 17.54
C ARG A 146 9.08 -0.46 17.29
N VAL A 147 8.64 0.24 18.33
CA VAL A 147 7.52 1.20 18.26
C VAL A 147 7.76 2.30 17.23
N PRO A 148 8.87 3.09 17.29
CA PRO A 148 9.12 4.11 16.29
C PRO A 148 9.34 3.53 14.88
N LEU A 149 10.00 2.36 14.74
CA LEU A 149 10.19 1.73 13.43
C LEU A 149 8.87 1.30 12.79
N VAL A 150 7.93 0.78 13.59
CA VAL A 150 6.57 0.45 13.15
C VAL A 150 5.83 1.71 12.72
N ALA A 151 5.93 2.80 13.49
CA ALA A 151 5.30 4.07 13.17
C ALA A 151 5.83 4.66 11.85
N PHE A 152 7.16 4.74 11.68
CA PHE A 152 7.76 5.23 10.43
C PHE A 152 7.45 4.32 9.24
N THR A 153 7.36 3.00 9.45
CA THR A 153 6.93 2.07 8.39
C THR A 153 5.49 2.34 7.97
N ALA A 154 4.58 2.57 8.93
CA ALA A 154 3.21 2.93 8.65
C ALA A 154 3.10 4.28 7.91
N LEU A 155 3.84 5.29 8.36
CA LEU A 155 3.90 6.60 7.70
C LEU A 155 4.44 6.50 6.27
N HIS A 156 5.51 5.76 6.05
CA HIS A 156 6.09 5.53 4.74
C HIS A 156 5.09 4.86 3.79
N GLN A 157 4.39 3.82 4.25
CA GLN A 157 3.37 3.13 3.43
C GLN A 157 2.15 4.00 3.17
N ALA A 158 1.66 4.75 4.17
CA ALA A 158 0.53 5.65 4.01
C ALA A 158 0.83 6.80 3.05
N ALA A 159 2.04 7.37 3.13
CA ALA A 159 2.54 8.38 2.20
C ALA A 159 2.66 7.84 0.77
N THR A 160 3.20 6.62 0.61
CA THR A 160 3.27 5.94 -0.69
C THR A 160 1.88 5.73 -1.30
N ALA A 161 0.92 5.24 -0.50
CA ALA A 161 -0.45 5.02 -0.94
C ALA A 161 -1.15 6.34 -1.32
N SER A 162 -0.98 7.39 -0.50
CA SER A 162 -1.61 8.69 -0.73
C SER A 162 -1.06 9.37 -2.00
N TRP A 163 0.24 9.25 -2.25
CA TRP A 163 0.88 9.82 -3.44
C TRP A 163 0.71 8.94 -4.69
N LEU A 164 1.39 7.79 -4.76
CA LEU A 164 1.38 6.95 -5.96
C LEU A 164 0.01 6.30 -6.21
N GLY A 165 -0.63 5.82 -5.14
CA GLY A 165 -1.98 5.28 -5.24
C GLY A 165 -2.99 6.34 -5.65
N GLY A 166 -2.95 7.52 -5.02
CA GLY A 166 -3.82 8.65 -5.34
C GLY A 166 -3.63 9.22 -6.75
N LEU A 167 -2.40 9.18 -7.30
CA LEU A 167 -2.09 9.66 -8.65
C LEU A 167 -2.90 8.92 -9.72
N ALA A 168 -3.09 7.60 -9.57
CA ALA A 168 -3.93 6.81 -10.47
C ALA A 168 -5.38 7.33 -10.51
N TYR A 169 -5.90 7.81 -9.37
CA TYR A 169 -7.25 8.37 -9.29
C TYR A 169 -7.32 9.81 -9.80
N LEU A 170 -6.26 10.61 -9.65
CA LEU A 170 -6.17 11.90 -10.33
C LEU A 170 -6.30 11.72 -11.85
N LEU A 171 -5.60 10.76 -12.44
CA LEU A 171 -5.68 10.47 -13.88
C LEU A 171 -7.09 10.05 -14.30
N ILE A 172 -7.78 9.24 -13.48
CA ILE A 172 -9.19 8.86 -13.71
C ILE A 172 -10.09 10.09 -13.67
N ALA A 173 -9.86 10.99 -12.72
CA ALA A 173 -10.68 12.15 -12.45
C ALA A 173 -10.52 13.24 -13.53
N ILE A 174 -9.28 13.57 -13.93
CA ILE A 174 -9.00 14.54 -15.00
C ILE A 174 -9.66 14.11 -16.31
N ARG A 175 -9.55 12.82 -16.68
CA ARG A 175 -10.18 12.28 -17.91
C ARG A 175 -11.70 12.34 -17.90
N ARG A 176 -12.32 12.57 -16.74
CA ARG A 176 -13.77 12.62 -16.54
C ARG A 176 -14.23 13.99 -16.06
N ALA A 177 -13.33 14.96 -15.97
CA ALA A 177 -13.69 16.31 -15.55
C ALA A 177 -14.55 16.96 -16.64
N ALA A 178 -15.67 17.56 -16.23
CA ALA A 178 -16.59 18.22 -17.16
C ALA A 178 -15.96 19.44 -17.84
N THR A 179 -15.02 20.12 -17.15
CA THR A 179 -14.34 21.32 -17.66
C THR A 179 -12.84 21.29 -17.36
N PRO A 180 -12.01 21.98 -18.17
CA PRO A 180 -10.58 22.15 -17.90
C PRO A 180 -10.30 22.81 -16.54
N ASP A 181 -11.14 23.77 -16.13
CA ASP A 181 -10.99 24.44 -14.83
C ASP A 181 -11.24 23.49 -13.67
N PHE A 182 -12.22 22.60 -13.80
CA PHE A 182 -12.48 21.59 -12.79
C PHE A 182 -11.32 20.58 -12.69
N ALA A 183 -10.76 20.15 -13.83
CA ALA A 183 -9.55 19.34 -13.85
C ALA A 183 -8.38 20.05 -13.14
N ARG A 184 -8.17 21.35 -13.40
CA ARG A 184 -7.14 22.16 -12.74
C ARG A 184 -7.33 22.23 -11.22
N GLN A 185 -8.57 22.39 -10.74
CA GLN A 185 -8.89 22.40 -9.31
C GLN A 185 -8.57 21.06 -8.64
N LEU A 186 -8.91 19.93 -9.27
CA LEU A 186 -8.59 18.60 -8.76
C LEU A 186 -7.07 18.38 -8.70
N SER A 187 -6.35 18.79 -9.75
CA SER A 187 -4.90 18.73 -9.81
C SER A 187 -4.23 19.58 -8.73
N ALA A 188 -4.70 20.80 -8.48
CA ALA A 188 -4.14 21.68 -7.45
C ALA A 188 -4.31 21.08 -6.04
N ARG A 189 -5.48 20.52 -5.73
CA ARG A 189 -5.74 19.85 -4.45
C ARG A 189 -4.91 18.58 -4.28
N PHE A 190 -4.80 17.78 -5.33
CA PHE A 190 -3.96 16.59 -5.30
C PHE A 190 -2.48 16.97 -5.16
N SER A 191 -2.03 18.05 -5.79
CA SER A 191 -0.65 18.54 -5.67
C SER A 191 -0.28 18.87 -4.21
N GLN A 192 -1.16 19.52 -3.45
CA GLN A 192 -0.94 19.76 -2.01
C GLN A 192 -0.81 18.45 -1.21
N LEU A 193 -1.70 17.48 -1.47
CA LEU A 193 -1.63 16.16 -0.85
C LEU A 193 -0.35 15.40 -1.24
N ALA A 194 0.03 15.47 -2.52
CA ALA A 194 1.21 14.83 -3.06
C ALA A 194 2.48 15.41 -2.44
N LEU A 195 2.60 16.73 -2.33
CA LEU A 195 3.75 17.39 -1.69
C LEU A 195 3.91 16.95 -0.23
N ALA A 196 2.82 16.98 0.55
CA ALA A 196 2.84 16.52 1.94
C ALA A 196 3.21 15.02 2.04
N SER A 197 2.68 14.20 1.12
CA SER A 197 2.97 12.77 1.06
C SER A 197 4.43 12.52 0.68
N VAL A 198 4.99 13.23 -0.28
CA VAL A 198 6.41 13.11 -0.69
C VAL A 198 7.34 13.53 0.45
N ALA A 199 7.06 14.62 1.16
CA ALA A 199 7.84 15.05 2.31
C ALA A 199 7.79 14.01 3.46
N MET A 200 6.62 13.44 3.73
CA MET A 200 6.46 12.35 4.70
C MET A 200 7.19 11.08 4.26
N LEU A 201 7.10 10.73 2.97
CA LEU A 201 7.75 9.56 2.40
C LEU A 201 9.28 9.67 2.50
N ALA A 202 9.83 10.83 2.12
CA ALA A 202 11.26 11.10 2.19
C ALA A 202 11.77 11.07 3.63
N SER A 203 11.10 11.75 4.56
CA SER A 203 11.51 11.78 5.97
C SER A 203 11.43 10.41 6.63
N ALA A 204 10.33 9.66 6.45
CA ALA A 204 10.22 8.30 6.95
C ALA A 204 11.23 7.35 6.29
N GLY A 205 11.46 7.50 4.98
CA GLY A 205 12.42 6.71 4.22
C GLY A 205 13.86 6.93 4.68
N LEU A 206 14.22 8.18 4.99
CA LEU A 206 15.52 8.52 5.58
C LEU A 206 15.70 7.86 6.95
N VAL A 207 14.73 8.00 7.85
CA VAL A 207 14.80 7.40 9.19
C VAL A 207 14.93 5.88 9.12
N LEU A 208 14.10 5.22 8.30
CA LEU A 208 14.17 3.76 8.12
C LEU A 208 15.48 3.34 7.45
N GLY A 209 15.97 4.10 6.47
CA GLY A 209 17.23 3.86 5.79
C GLY A 209 18.42 3.91 6.75
N PHE A 210 18.51 4.95 7.58
CA PHE A 210 19.53 5.05 8.63
C PHE A 210 19.45 3.88 9.62
N ALA A 211 18.24 3.56 10.10
CA ALA A 211 18.05 2.51 11.08
C ALA A 211 18.38 1.10 10.57
N TYR A 212 18.20 0.83 9.27
CA TYR A 212 18.40 -0.51 8.71
C TYR A 212 19.73 -0.70 7.97
N VAL A 213 20.26 0.34 7.32
CA VAL A 213 21.54 0.24 6.59
C VAL A 213 22.73 0.43 7.55
N GLY A 214 22.59 1.27 8.57
CA GLY A 214 23.55 1.44 9.66
C GLY A 214 24.89 2.13 9.31
N SER A 215 25.35 2.09 8.06
CA SER A 215 26.58 2.78 7.63
C SER A 215 26.61 3.08 6.12
N PHE A 216 27.40 4.08 5.70
CA PHE A 216 27.57 4.41 4.28
C PHE A 216 28.19 3.26 3.47
N LYS A 217 29.15 2.53 4.05
CA LYS A 217 29.77 1.36 3.42
C LYS A 217 28.75 0.25 3.14
N ALA A 218 27.76 0.08 4.03
CA ALA A 218 26.72 -0.93 3.83
C ALA A 218 25.78 -0.62 2.66
N VAL A 219 25.72 0.64 2.18
CA VAL A 219 24.92 1.04 1.02
C VAL A 219 25.37 0.31 -0.25
N TYR A 220 26.68 0.18 -0.47
CA TYR A 220 27.24 -0.52 -1.64
C TYR A 220 27.86 -1.88 -1.30
N GLY A 221 28.06 -2.18 -0.01
CA GLY A 221 28.66 -3.43 0.47
C GLY A 221 27.66 -4.54 0.80
N THR A 222 26.35 -4.28 0.76
CA THR A 222 25.32 -5.28 1.11
C THR A 222 24.18 -5.31 0.10
N SER A 223 23.54 -6.48 -0.06
CA SER A 223 22.35 -6.62 -0.92
C SER A 223 21.18 -5.75 -0.45
N TYR A 224 21.04 -5.55 0.86
CA TYR A 224 20.02 -4.65 1.41
C TYR A 224 20.31 -3.19 1.06
N GLY A 225 21.57 -2.75 1.23
CA GLY A 225 22.00 -1.41 0.83
C GLY A 225 21.79 -1.14 -0.66
N ALA A 226 22.15 -2.09 -1.51
CA ALA A 226 21.94 -1.97 -2.96
C ALA A 226 20.43 -1.83 -3.30
N MET A 227 19.57 -2.60 -2.63
CA MET A 227 18.11 -2.46 -2.78
C MET A 227 17.61 -1.09 -2.35
N VAL A 228 18.12 -0.54 -1.24
CA VAL A 228 17.76 0.81 -0.77
C VAL A 228 18.24 1.87 -1.76
N ALA A 229 19.47 1.77 -2.27
CA ALA A 229 20.00 2.68 -3.28
C ALA A 229 19.13 2.70 -4.54
N THR A 230 18.71 1.52 -5.04
CA THR A 230 17.77 1.44 -6.17
C THR A 230 16.44 2.13 -5.88
N LYS A 231 15.88 1.98 -4.67
CA LYS A 231 14.65 2.67 -4.28
C LYS A 231 14.83 4.19 -4.27
N VAL A 232 15.97 4.68 -3.77
CA VAL A 232 16.29 6.12 -3.75
C VAL A 232 16.45 6.66 -5.17
N LEU A 233 17.12 5.94 -6.06
CA LEU A 233 17.25 6.31 -7.48
C LEU A 233 15.89 6.38 -8.17
N LEU A 234 15.05 5.35 -8.00
CA LEU A 234 13.68 5.33 -8.54
C LEU A 234 12.84 6.48 -7.99
N PHE A 235 12.97 6.77 -6.69
CA PHE A 235 12.30 7.90 -6.07
C PHE A 235 12.75 9.23 -6.69
N GLY A 236 14.06 9.45 -6.86
CA GLY A 236 14.60 10.64 -7.53
C GLY A 236 14.12 10.79 -8.98
N LEU A 237 14.06 9.70 -9.74
CA LEU A 237 13.51 9.71 -11.10
C LEU A 237 12.03 10.08 -11.12
N LEU A 238 11.23 9.55 -10.18
CA LEU A 238 9.82 9.91 -10.05
C LEU A 238 9.62 11.39 -9.70
N LEU A 239 10.48 11.96 -8.84
CA LEU A 239 10.45 13.39 -8.55
C LEU A 239 10.83 14.23 -9.76
N PHE A 240 11.85 13.83 -10.51
CA PHE A 240 12.27 14.52 -11.74
C PHE A 240 11.16 14.54 -12.79
N LEU A 241 10.43 13.44 -12.97
CA LEU A 241 9.29 13.38 -13.89
C LEU A 241 8.08 14.21 -13.42
N GLY A 242 8.01 14.53 -12.12
CA GLY A 242 6.92 15.31 -11.53
C GLY A 242 7.23 16.79 -11.31
N ALA A 243 8.48 17.22 -11.55
CA ALA A 243 8.95 18.59 -11.46
C ALA A 243 8.72 19.35 -12.78
#